data_AF-A0A967T679-F1
#
_entry.id   AF-A0A967T679-F1
#
_cell.length_a   1.000
_cell.length_b   1.000
_cell.length_c   1.000
_cell.angle_alpha   90.00
_cell.angle_beta   90.00
_cell.angle_gamma   90.00
#
_symmetry.space_group_name_H-M   'P 1'
#
loop_
_entity.id
_entity.type
_entity.pdbx_description
1 polymer ?
#
loop_
_entity_poly.entity_id
_entity_poly.type
_entity_poly.pdbx_seq_one_letter_code
_entity_poly.pdbx_strand_id
1 'polypeptide(L)'
;MNKYDLHYDKEQDCYFCPEGHELRHRGTEKKTGKKRYQIVDKELCVKCKHFGTCTKSKHGRRTSRAHNEDVKERLEAQYEKKSSQE
;
A
#
# COMPACT_ATOMS: atom_id res chain seq x y z
N MET A 1 -4.00 -16.97 5.34
CA MET A 1 -4.65 -15.79 4.74
C MET A 1 -3.60 -14.70 4.63
N ASN A 2 -3.08 -14.50 3.42
CA ASN A 2 -1.95 -13.61 3.21
C ASN A 2 -2.39 -12.17 3.38
N LYS A 3 -1.51 -11.37 3.98
CA LYS A 3 -1.71 -9.96 4.22
C LYS A 3 -1.71 -9.15 2.92
N TYR A 4 -1.88 -9.74 1.74
CA TYR A 4 -1.64 -9.09 0.44
C TYR A 4 -2.74 -9.29 -0.59
N ASP A 5 -3.79 -10.07 -0.30
CA ASP A 5 -4.96 -10.25 -1.19
C ASP A 5 -5.91 -9.04 -1.26
N LEU A 6 -5.35 -7.82 -1.16
CA LEU A 6 -6.12 -6.61 -1.42
C LEU A 6 -6.25 -6.43 -2.93
N HIS A 7 -7.47 -6.48 -3.46
CA HIS A 7 -7.71 -6.20 -4.87
C HIS A 7 -7.70 -4.69 -5.10
N TYR A 8 -6.98 -4.21 -6.12
CA TYR A 8 -6.97 -2.79 -6.45
C TYR A 8 -7.87 -2.52 -7.64
N ASP A 9 -8.88 -1.70 -7.44
CA ASP A 9 -9.78 -1.22 -8.46
C ASP A 9 -9.25 0.11 -9.03
N LYS A 10 -8.88 0.07 -10.32
CA LYS A 10 -8.31 1.23 -11.02
C LYS A 10 -9.38 2.24 -11.43
N GLU A 11 -10.61 1.80 -11.67
CA GLU A 11 -11.71 2.68 -12.10
C GLU A 11 -12.13 3.61 -10.96
N GLN A 12 -12.18 3.07 -9.74
CA GLN A 12 -12.58 3.82 -8.54
C GLN A 12 -11.39 4.31 -7.70
N ASP A 13 -10.15 4.00 -8.10
CA ASP A 13 -8.91 4.24 -7.32
C ASP A 13 -9.04 3.77 -5.86
N CYS A 14 -9.63 2.58 -5.67
CA CYS A 14 -9.93 2.03 -4.35
C CYS A 14 -9.38 0.61 -4.20
N TYR A 15 -9.16 0.19 -2.96
CA TYR A 15 -8.70 -1.17 -2.65
C TYR A 15 -9.81 -1.95 -1.98
N PHE A 16 -10.00 -3.20 -2.34
CA PHE A 16 -10.96 -4.11 -1.73
C PHE A 16 -10.25 -5.19 -0.93
N CYS A 17 -10.66 -5.35 0.33
CA CYS A 17 -10.27 -6.45 1.21
C CYS A 17 -10.93 -7.76 0.73
N PRO A 18 -10.33 -8.93 1.00
CA PRO A 18 -11.01 -10.22 0.77
C PRO A 18 -12.33 -10.38 1.54
N GLU A 19 -12.55 -9.60 2.60
CA GLU A 19 -13.85 -9.54 3.30
C GLU A 19 -14.86 -8.58 2.63
N GLY A 20 -14.50 -7.96 1.50
CA GLY A 20 -15.37 -7.02 0.76
C GLY A 20 -15.32 -5.57 1.25
N HIS A 21 -14.36 -5.22 2.10
CA HIS A 21 -14.24 -3.85 2.62
C HIS A 21 -13.41 -2.95 1.71
N GLU A 22 -13.92 -1.76 1.42
CA GLU A 22 -13.23 -0.75 0.63
C GLU A 22 -12.20 0.03 1.46
N LEU A 23 -11.04 0.30 0.85
CA LEU A 23 -10.01 1.20 1.32
C LEU A 23 -9.89 2.34 0.32
N ARG A 24 -10.13 3.55 0.82
CA ARG A 24 -10.19 4.77 0.02
C ARG A 24 -8.85 5.49 0.07
N HIS A 25 -8.52 6.18 -1.02
CA HIS A 25 -7.33 7.02 -1.09
C HIS A 25 -7.41 8.13 -0.03
N ARG A 26 -6.38 8.23 0.80
CA ARG A 26 -6.30 9.15 1.94
C ARG A 26 -5.33 10.30 1.67
N GLY A 27 -4.45 10.13 0.71
CA GLY A 27 -3.43 11.12 0.36
C GLY A 27 -2.23 10.47 -0.33
N THR A 28 -1.49 11.28 -1.06
CA THR A 28 -0.26 10.86 -1.72
C THR A 28 0.92 11.56 -1.08
N GLU A 29 1.96 10.80 -0.77
CA GLU A 29 3.16 11.32 -0.15
C GLU A 29 3.98 12.10 -1.18
N LYS A 30 4.06 13.42 -1.03
CA LYS A 30 4.72 14.30 -2.01
C LYS A 30 6.21 13.99 -2.21
N LYS A 31 6.89 13.47 -1.19
CA LYS A 31 8.33 13.14 -1.26
C LYS A 31 8.64 11.88 -2.07
N THR A 32 7.76 10.89 -2.03
CA THR A 32 8.01 9.55 -2.61
C THR A 32 7.03 9.16 -3.70
N GLY A 33 5.98 9.95 -3.91
CA GLY A 33 4.86 9.62 -4.80
C GLY A 33 3.99 8.46 -4.30
N LYS A 34 4.21 7.96 -3.08
CA LYS A 34 3.46 6.81 -2.54
C LYS A 34 2.01 7.20 -2.26
N LYS A 35 1.07 6.49 -2.88
CA LYS A 35 -0.36 6.66 -2.57
C LYS A 35 -0.68 5.90 -1.29
N ARG A 36 -1.25 6.58 -0.29
CA ARG A 36 -1.71 5.98 0.97
C ARG A 36 -3.21 5.76 0.91
N TYR A 37 -3.62 4.55 1.23
CA TYR A 37 -5.01 4.13 1.31
C TYR A 37 -5.33 3.69 2.73
N GLN A 38 -6.53 4.03 3.17
CA GLN A 38 -7.04 3.71 4.50
C GLN A 38 -8.44 3.14 4.37
N ILE A 39 -8.77 2.16 5.19
CA ILE A 39 -10.14 1.67 5.27
C ILE A 39 -11.09 2.84 5.63
N VAL A 40 -12.22 2.93 4.92
CA VAL A 40 -13.21 3.99 5.17
C VAL A 40 -13.74 3.89 6.60
N ASP A 41 -14.07 2.66 7.02
CA ASP A 41 -14.54 2.40 8.37
C ASP A 41 -13.58 1.53 9.17
N LYS A 42 -13.09 2.09 10.27
CA LYS A 42 -12.25 1.36 11.24
C LYS A 42 -13.03 0.22 11.89
N GLU A 43 -14.35 0.38 12.05
CA GLU A 43 -15.22 -0.63 12.64
C GLU A 43 -15.26 -1.91 11.83
N LEU A 44 -15.13 -1.83 10.50
CA LEU A 44 -15.04 -3.01 9.62
C LEU A 44 -13.84 -3.86 10.00
N CYS A 45 -12.69 -3.23 10.25
CA CYS A 45 -11.52 -3.94 10.75
C CYS A 45 -11.72 -4.47 12.18
N VAL A 46 -12.40 -3.75 13.07
CA VAL A 46 -12.62 -4.20 14.46
C VAL A 46 -13.59 -5.39 14.51
N LYS A 47 -14.61 -5.41 13.65
CA LYS A 47 -15.60 -6.50 13.51
C LYS A 47 -15.07 -7.67 12.67
N CYS A 48 -13.93 -7.51 12.00
CA CYS A 48 -13.31 -8.53 11.15
C CYS A 48 -12.75 -9.68 12.00
N LYS A 49 -13.03 -10.92 11.60
CA LYS A 49 -12.49 -12.13 12.24
C LYS A 49 -10.97 -12.26 12.17
N HIS A 50 -10.33 -11.50 11.28
CA HIS A 50 -8.87 -11.45 11.11
C HIS A 50 -8.22 -10.24 11.79
N PHE A 51 -8.97 -9.47 12.58
CA PHE A 51 -8.40 -8.40 13.40
C PHE A 51 -7.32 -8.96 14.34
N GLY A 52 -6.17 -8.29 14.43
CA GLY A 52 -4.97 -8.79 15.14
C GLY A 52 -3.95 -9.49 14.24
N THR A 53 -4.39 -10.21 13.20
CA THR A 53 -3.51 -10.86 12.21
C THR A 53 -3.33 -10.00 10.97
N CYS A 54 -4.44 -9.49 10.43
CA CYS A 54 -4.50 -8.64 9.24
C CYS A 54 -4.02 -7.20 9.53
N THR A 55 -4.54 -6.60 10.60
CA THR A 55 -4.11 -5.29 11.13
C THR A 55 -4.17 -5.32 12.66
N LYS A 56 -3.18 -4.71 13.31
CA LYS A 56 -3.14 -4.54 14.78
C LYS A 56 -3.49 -3.10 15.20
N SER A 57 -3.76 -2.21 14.24
CA SER A 57 -4.04 -0.80 14.52
C SER A 57 -5.51 -0.57 14.86
N LYS A 58 -5.77 0.17 15.94
CA LYS A 58 -7.12 0.62 16.36
C LYS A 58 -7.82 1.51 15.32
N HIS A 59 -7.04 2.10 14.40
CA HIS A 59 -7.52 2.96 13.31
C HIS A 59 -7.79 2.19 12.01
N GLY A 60 -7.84 0.86 12.06
CA GLY A 60 -8.08 0.01 10.92
C GLY A 60 -6.84 -0.26 10.07
N ARG A 61 -7.05 -0.84 8.89
CA ARG A 61 -5.99 -1.21 7.96
C ARG A 61 -5.58 -0.01 7.10
N ARG A 62 -4.27 0.19 6.98
CA ARG A 62 -3.65 1.18 6.10
C ARG A 62 -2.70 0.45 5.15
N THR A 63 -2.77 0.78 3.87
CA THR A 63 -1.85 0.26 2.85
C THR A 63 -1.25 1.41 2.07
N SER A 64 0.03 1.31 1.75
CA SER A 64 0.73 2.32 0.96
C SER A 64 1.16 1.67 -0.34
N ARG A 65 0.66 2.16 -1.46
CA ARG A 65 1.07 1.72 -2.79
C ARG A 65 2.25 2.57 -3.22
N ALA A 66 3.42 1.95 -3.36
CA ALA A 66 4.51 2.60 -4.05
C ALA A 66 4.15 2.75 -5.53
N HIS A 67 4.38 3.94 -6.08
CA HIS A 67 4.33 4.13 -7.53
C HIS A 67 5.54 3.47 -8.23
N ASN A 68 6.51 2.98 -7.44
CA ASN A 68 7.91 3.26 -7.70
C ASN A 68 8.81 2.03 -7.54
N GLU A 69 8.32 0.84 -7.87
CA GLU A 69 9.22 -0.30 -8.12
C GLU A 69 10.05 -0.02 -9.40
N ASP A 70 9.48 0.73 -10.35
CA ASP A 70 10.12 1.17 -11.61
C ASP A 70 11.32 2.12 -11.43
N VAL A 71 11.31 2.99 -10.43
CA VAL A 71 12.37 4.01 -10.25
C VAL A 71 13.53 3.50 -9.40
N LYS A 72 13.34 2.41 -8.65
CA LYS A 72 14.44 1.79 -7.90
C LYS A 72 15.47 1.19 -8.86
N GLU A 73 15.00 0.60 -9.95
CA GLU A 73 15.85 0.08 -11.03
C GLU A 73 16.64 1.20 -11.75
N ARG A 74 16.02 2.37 -12.00
CA ARG A 74 16.72 3.55 -12.55
C ARG A 74 17.81 4.11 -11.63
N LEU A 75 17.68 3.96 -10.32
CA LEU A 75 18.67 4.44 -9.36
C LEU A 75 19.83 3.46 -9.22
N GLU A 76 19.56 2.14 -9.24
CA GLU A 76 20.58 1.09 -9.22
C GLU A 76 21.44 1.12 -10.50
N ALA A 77 20.83 1.34 -11.68
CA ALA A 77 21.55 1.50 -12.95
C ALA A 77 22.50 2.72 -12.99
N GLN A 78 22.24 3.76 -12.19
CA GLN A 78 23.13 4.93 -12.09
C GLN A 78 24.32 4.71 -11.14
N TYR A 79 24.21 3.78 -10.19
CA TYR A 79 25.27 3.51 -9.23
C TYR A 79 26.37 2.61 -9.81
N GLU A 80 26.02 1.68 -10.71
CA GLU A 80 26.99 0.77 -11.34
C GLU A 80 27.97 1.47 -12.30
N LYS A 81 27.57 2.60 -12.91
CA LYS A 81 28.46 3.39 -13.79
C LYS A 81 29.54 4.21 -13.08
N LYS A 82 29.49 4.36 -11.76
CA LYS A 82 30.50 5.13 -11.01
C LYS A 82 31.60 4.28 -10.36
N SER A 83 31.44 2.96 -10.31
CA SER A 83 32.42 2.09 -9.63
C SER A 83 33.43 1.41 -10.57
N SER A 84 33.43 1.74 -11.87
CA SER A 84 34.33 1.13 -12.86
C SER A 84 35.47 2.05 -13.32
N GLN A 85 35.70 3.17 -12.62
CA GLN A 85 36.86 4.01 -12.85
C GLN A 85 37.53 4.36 -11.52
N GLU A 86 38.07 3.34 -10.84
CA GLU A 86 39.28 3.44 -10.00
C GLU A 86 40.12 2.17 -10.18
#